data_AF-A0A1J5WIP3-F1
#
_entry.id   AF-A0A1J5WIP3-F1
#
_cell.length_a   1.000
_cell.length_b   1.000
_cell.length_c   1.000
_cell.angle_alpha   90.00
_cell.angle_beta   90.00
_cell.angle_gamma   90.00
#
_symmetry.space_group_name_H-M   'P 1'
#
loop_
_entity.id
_entity.type
_entity.pdbx_description
1 polymer ?
#
loop_
_entity_poly.entity_id
_entity_poly.type
_entity_poly.pdbx_seq_one_letter_code
_entity_poly.pdbx_strand_id
1 'polypeptide(L)'
;MFRNDKGKQDRAQNEESSFILGIKSSDFRDFLVNAEEIVKKKAVLLGESATRISFVYPSDAIRGAARKGEFPETVSIEESRSSAVEEISCVYWKGLCYVTGTDIIKIMFYLLGAYGYTWRPERMRKIEEGIFSDLRGLRQGKEAVLEDARSEFLHWLFHQGCIRTQKKQKVFYWSGMFCMLKEV
;
A
#
# COMPACT_ATOMS: atom_id res chain seq x y z
N MET A 1 31.29 -29.81 -20.11
CA MET A 1 29.99 -30.09 -19.44
C MET A 1 29.46 -28.78 -18.86
N PHE A 2 28.74 -27.98 -19.64
CA PHE A 2 28.03 -26.81 -19.11
C PHE A 2 26.59 -27.25 -18.85
N ARG A 3 26.25 -27.49 -17.58
CA ARG A 3 24.89 -27.87 -17.17
C ARG A 3 23.99 -26.64 -17.20
N ASN A 4 22.83 -26.81 -17.84
CA ASN A 4 21.72 -25.86 -17.95
C ASN A 4 21.32 -25.25 -16.60
N ASP A 5 21.59 -23.95 -16.40
CA ASP A 5 21.02 -23.14 -15.29
C ASP A 5 19.68 -22.46 -15.66
N LYS A 6 19.29 -22.46 -16.94
CA LYS A 6 18.05 -21.80 -17.39
C LYS A 6 16.77 -22.43 -16.81
N GLY A 7 16.73 -23.76 -16.66
CA GLY A 7 15.56 -24.48 -16.14
C GLY A 7 15.29 -24.28 -14.64
N LYS A 8 16.25 -23.78 -13.85
CA LYS A 8 16.04 -23.44 -12.43
C LYS A 8 15.53 -22.02 -12.24
N GLN A 9 15.96 -21.08 -13.08
CA GLN A 9 15.47 -19.70 -13.06
C GLN A 9 14.01 -19.61 -13.53
N ASP A 10 13.66 -20.32 -14.59
CA ASP A 10 12.29 -20.33 -15.12
C ASP A 10 11.30 -20.99 -14.15
N ARG A 11 11.74 -22.02 -13.41
CA ARG A 11 10.90 -22.69 -12.39
C ARG A 11 10.69 -21.83 -11.14
N ALA A 12 11.70 -21.09 -10.70
CA ALA A 12 11.58 -20.15 -9.59
C ALA A 12 10.66 -18.97 -9.94
N GLN A 13 10.70 -18.46 -11.18
CA GLN A 13 9.80 -17.39 -11.63
C GLN A 13 8.34 -17.85 -11.79
N ASN A 14 8.14 -19.09 -12.26
CA ASN A 14 6.79 -19.66 -12.45
C ASN A 14 6.17 -20.11 -11.11
N GLU A 15 6.98 -20.61 -10.18
CA GLU A 15 6.57 -20.82 -8.79
C GLU A 15 6.32 -19.47 -8.08
N GLU A 16 7.10 -18.42 -8.33
CA GLU A 16 6.89 -17.08 -7.76
C GLU A 16 5.57 -16.41 -8.20
N SER A 17 5.21 -16.51 -9.48
CA SER A 17 3.87 -16.07 -9.95
C SER A 17 2.76 -16.91 -9.31
N SER A 18 2.98 -18.21 -9.15
CA SER A 18 2.10 -19.13 -8.40
C SER A 18 2.06 -18.89 -6.89
N PHE A 19 2.98 -18.10 -6.33
CA PHE A 19 3.17 -17.94 -4.89
C PHE A 19 2.58 -16.64 -4.37
N ILE A 20 2.41 -15.59 -5.18
CA ILE A 20 1.59 -14.43 -4.78
C ILE A 20 0.08 -14.80 -4.79
N LEU A 21 -0.31 -15.80 -5.59
CA LEU A 21 -1.66 -16.38 -5.73
C LEU A 21 -2.28 -17.00 -4.45
N GLY A 22 -1.55 -17.07 -3.33
CA GLY A 22 -2.02 -17.69 -2.07
C GLY A 22 -2.85 -16.78 -1.16
N ILE A 23 -2.86 -15.47 -1.41
CA ILE A 23 -3.72 -14.52 -0.71
C ILE A 23 -5.15 -14.77 -1.18
N LYS A 24 -6.07 -15.14 -0.27
CA LYS A 24 -7.50 -15.14 -0.64
C LYS A 24 -7.89 -13.70 -0.96
N SER A 25 -8.23 -13.45 -2.22
CA SER A 25 -8.66 -12.14 -2.74
C SER A 25 -9.74 -11.47 -1.85
N SER A 26 -10.56 -12.25 -1.15
CA SER A 26 -11.58 -11.77 -0.21
C SER A 26 -11.01 -10.97 0.96
N ASP A 27 -10.01 -11.49 1.68
CA ASP A 27 -9.59 -10.91 2.95
C ASP A 27 -8.89 -9.56 2.72
N PHE A 28 -8.17 -9.45 1.60
CA PHE A 28 -7.56 -8.19 1.22
C PHE A 28 -8.58 -7.19 0.67
N ARG A 29 -9.56 -7.67 -0.11
CA ARG A 29 -10.65 -6.83 -0.57
C ARG A 29 -11.44 -6.25 0.61
N ASP A 30 -11.69 -7.06 1.63
CA ASP A 30 -12.40 -6.65 2.84
C ASP A 30 -11.62 -5.58 3.61
N PHE A 31 -10.29 -5.70 3.71
CA PHE A 31 -9.44 -4.65 4.28
C PHE A 31 -9.58 -3.33 3.51
N LEU A 32 -9.43 -3.37 2.17
CA LEU A 32 -9.51 -2.16 1.35
C LEU A 32 -10.90 -1.52 1.44
N VAL A 33 -11.97 -2.30 1.39
CA VAL A 33 -13.35 -1.80 1.52
C VAL A 33 -13.58 -1.20 2.90
N ASN A 34 -13.17 -1.90 3.97
CA ASN A 34 -13.35 -1.42 5.33
C ASN A 34 -12.58 -0.11 5.58
N ALA A 35 -11.32 -0.04 5.15
CA ALA A 35 -10.51 1.17 5.27
C ALA A 35 -11.15 2.36 4.54
N GLU A 36 -11.65 2.14 3.31
CA GLU A 36 -12.35 3.17 2.54
C GLU A 36 -13.62 3.64 3.25
N GLU A 37 -14.41 2.71 3.78
CA GLU A 37 -15.63 3.04 4.54
C GLU A 37 -15.35 3.85 5.80
N ILE A 38 -14.35 3.45 6.58
CA ILE A 38 -13.96 4.15 7.82
C ILE A 38 -13.56 5.60 7.49
N VAL A 39 -12.75 5.77 6.45
CA VAL A 39 -12.25 7.09 6.00
C VAL A 39 -13.39 7.98 5.54
N LYS A 40 -14.31 7.45 4.72
CA LYS A 40 -15.49 8.20 4.26
C LYS A 40 -16.42 8.56 5.41
N LYS A 41 -16.73 7.61 6.31
CA LYS A 41 -17.58 7.86 7.47
C LYS A 41 -16.99 8.96 8.35
N LYS A 42 -15.69 8.93 8.62
CA LYS A 42 -15.01 9.96 9.40
C LYS A 42 -15.04 11.33 8.72
N ALA A 43 -14.76 11.39 7.42
CA ALA A 43 -14.81 12.66 6.68
C ALA A 43 -16.22 13.29 6.69
N VAL A 44 -17.26 12.47 6.53
CA VAL A 44 -18.66 12.92 6.63
C VAL A 44 -18.99 13.41 8.04
N LEU A 45 -18.58 12.69 9.08
CA LEU A 45 -18.81 13.07 10.47
C LEU A 45 -18.13 14.39 10.85
N LEU A 46 -16.91 14.63 10.35
CA LEU A 46 -16.16 15.86 10.61
C LEU A 46 -16.61 17.03 9.70
N GLY A 47 -17.39 16.76 8.65
CA GLY A 47 -17.75 17.77 7.65
C GLY A 47 -16.55 18.29 6.87
N GLU A 48 -15.45 17.54 6.84
CA GLU A 48 -14.18 17.96 6.25
C GLU A 48 -14.11 17.58 4.77
N SER A 49 -13.60 18.51 3.95
CA SER A 49 -13.29 18.23 2.54
C SER A 49 -12.01 17.42 2.37
N ALA A 50 -11.22 17.26 3.45
CA ALA A 50 -9.94 16.60 3.47
C ALA A 50 -9.66 15.96 4.84
N THR A 51 -9.43 14.64 4.88
CA THR A 51 -9.17 13.92 6.14
C THR A 51 -8.15 12.81 5.89
N ARG A 52 -7.22 12.61 6.84
CA ARG A 52 -6.28 11.48 6.85
C ARG A 52 -6.68 10.50 7.94
N ILE A 53 -6.61 9.21 7.63
CA ILE A 53 -6.63 8.15 8.65
C ILE A 53 -5.34 7.35 8.52
N SER A 54 -4.67 7.15 9.66
CA SER A 54 -3.52 6.26 9.77
C SER A 54 -3.95 4.91 10.34
N PHE A 55 -3.58 3.85 9.63
CA PHE A 55 -3.70 2.47 10.07
C PHE A 55 -2.34 2.04 10.60
N VAL A 56 -2.25 1.68 11.89
CA VAL A 56 -0.97 1.40 12.55
C VAL A 56 -0.78 -0.10 12.69
N TYR A 57 0.44 -0.57 12.44
CA TYR A 57 0.82 -1.96 12.59
C TYR A 57 2.25 -2.10 13.13
N PRO A 58 2.57 -3.21 13.82
CA PRO A 58 3.92 -3.48 14.30
C PRO A 58 4.94 -3.53 13.14
N SER A 59 6.12 -2.90 13.28
CA SER A 59 7.12 -2.87 12.20
C SER A 59 7.66 -4.26 11.82
N ASP A 60 7.61 -5.22 12.74
CA ASP A 60 7.96 -6.62 12.51
C ASP A 60 6.89 -7.40 11.75
N ALA A 61 5.66 -6.88 11.64
CA ALA A 61 4.58 -7.47 10.85
C ALA A 61 4.99 -7.66 9.37
N ILE A 62 5.71 -6.67 8.80
CA ILE A 62 6.27 -6.74 7.43
C ILE A 62 7.32 -7.86 7.29
N ARG A 63 7.95 -8.28 8.38
CA ARG A 63 9.01 -9.30 8.39
C ARG A 63 8.48 -10.72 8.60
N GLY A 64 7.16 -10.91 8.50
CA GLY A 64 6.51 -12.21 8.68
C GLY A 64 6.12 -12.53 10.13
N ALA A 65 6.16 -11.53 11.03
CA ALA A 65 5.63 -11.66 12.39
C ALA A 65 4.13 -11.31 12.49
N ALA A 66 3.51 -10.87 11.38
CA ALA A 66 2.10 -10.55 11.35
C ALA A 66 1.27 -11.82 11.61
N ARG A 67 0.39 -11.79 12.62
CA ARG A 67 -0.53 -12.90 12.85
C ARG A 67 -1.64 -12.84 11.80
N LYS A 68 -1.95 -14.00 11.22
CA LYS A 68 -3.08 -14.16 10.30
C LYS A 68 -4.37 -13.69 10.99
N GLY A 69 -4.97 -12.62 10.49
CA GLY A 69 -6.23 -12.06 11.01
C GLY A 69 -6.10 -10.91 12.02
N GLU A 70 -4.88 -10.51 12.43
CA GLU A 70 -4.68 -9.27 13.18
C GLU A 70 -4.55 -8.10 12.20
N PHE A 71 -5.67 -7.43 11.91
CA PHE A 71 -5.73 -6.25 11.04
C PHE A 71 -5.12 -5.02 11.72
N PRO A 72 -4.64 -4.01 10.96
CA PRO A 72 -4.11 -2.79 11.54
C PRO A 72 -5.20 -2.08 12.35
N GLU A 73 -4.92 -1.74 13.61
CA GLU A 73 -5.84 -0.96 14.41
C GLU A 73 -5.90 0.48 13.87
N THR A 74 -7.10 1.06 13.85
CA THR A 74 -7.26 2.47 13.53
C THR A 74 -6.83 3.28 14.75
N VAL A 75 -5.65 3.89 14.69
CA VAL A 75 -5.19 4.79 15.75
C VAL A 75 -5.46 6.23 15.32
N SER A 76 -6.34 6.89 16.07
CA SER A 76 -6.52 8.34 15.98
C SER A 76 -5.23 8.99 16.48
N ILE A 77 -4.63 9.89 15.70
CA ILE A 77 -3.34 10.52 16.01
C ILE A 77 -3.48 11.37 17.29
N GLU A 78 -3.06 10.81 18.40
CA GLU A 78 -2.21 11.38 19.45
C GLU A 78 -1.74 10.17 20.30
N GLU A 79 -0.44 10.10 20.62
CA GLU A 79 0.22 9.04 21.43
C GLU A 79 0.66 7.74 20.72
N SER A 80 1.82 7.80 20.06
CA SER A 80 3.07 7.21 20.59
C SER A 80 4.11 7.06 19.46
N ARG A 81 5.18 7.87 19.52
CA ARG A 81 6.35 7.73 18.64
C ARG A 81 7.25 6.60 19.12
N SER A 82 6.74 5.37 19.13
CA SER A 82 7.60 4.19 19.26
C SER A 82 8.19 3.85 17.89
N SER A 83 9.50 3.58 17.82
CA SER A 83 10.18 3.14 16.59
C SER A 83 9.76 1.75 16.11
N ALA A 84 8.85 1.09 16.84
CA ALA A 84 8.36 -0.25 16.59
C ALA A 84 7.01 -0.31 15.85
N VAL A 85 6.47 0.84 15.43
CA VAL A 85 5.20 0.92 14.70
C VAL A 85 5.36 1.63 13.37
N GLU A 86 4.71 1.08 12.35
CA GLU A 86 4.58 1.67 11.01
C GLU A 86 3.12 2.08 10.77
N GLU A 87 2.93 3.05 9.89
CA GLU A 87 1.59 3.56 9.54
C GLU A 87 1.33 3.52 8.03
N ILE A 88 0.10 3.17 7.67
CA ILE A 88 -0.47 3.29 6.31
C ILE A 88 -1.47 4.43 6.34
N SER A 89 -1.31 5.40 5.43
CA SER A 89 -2.25 6.53 5.32
C SER A 89 -3.30 6.28 4.26
N CYS A 90 -4.58 6.39 4.63
CA CYS A 90 -5.68 6.56 3.68
C CYS A 90 -6.18 8.01 3.74
N VAL A 91 -6.27 8.65 2.58
CA VAL A 91 -6.56 10.08 2.47
C VAL A 91 -7.89 10.28 1.77
N TYR A 92 -8.83 10.94 2.44
CA TYR A 92 -10.01 11.50 1.81
C TYR A 92 -9.70 12.92 1.32
N TRP A 93 -10.03 13.22 0.07
CA TRP A 93 -9.86 14.54 -0.52
C TRP A 93 -10.95 14.81 -1.57
N LYS A 94 -11.73 15.88 -1.37
CA LYS A 94 -12.76 16.37 -2.30
C LYS A 94 -13.70 15.26 -2.81
N GLY A 95 -14.14 14.35 -1.93
CA GLY A 95 -15.10 13.30 -2.28
C GLY A 95 -14.50 11.95 -2.67
N LEU A 96 -13.17 11.85 -2.77
CA LEU A 96 -12.48 10.64 -3.22
C LEU A 96 -11.43 10.19 -2.20
N CYS A 97 -11.16 8.88 -2.18
CA CYS A 97 -10.11 8.28 -1.36
C CYS A 97 -8.84 8.02 -2.18
N TYR A 98 -7.70 8.32 -1.57
CA TYR A 98 -6.38 8.29 -2.17
C TYR A 98 -5.39 7.54 -1.27
N VAL A 99 -4.33 7.04 -1.91
CA VAL A 99 -3.21 6.37 -1.27
C VAL A 99 -1.91 6.78 -1.98
N THR A 100 -0.82 6.88 -1.22
CA THR A 100 0.50 7.19 -1.78
C THR A 100 1.19 5.92 -2.27
N GLY A 101 2.13 6.04 -3.22
CA GLY A 101 2.91 4.88 -3.69
C GLY A 101 3.68 4.19 -2.56
N THR A 102 4.16 4.96 -1.57
CA THR A 102 4.81 4.43 -0.37
C THR A 102 3.85 3.64 0.53
N ASP A 103 2.62 4.13 0.71
CA ASP A 103 1.60 3.41 1.48
C ASP A 103 1.14 2.14 0.77
N ILE A 104 1.07 2.13 -0.57
CA ILE A 104 0.78 0.92 -1.36
C ILE A 104 1.81 -0.17 -1.07
N ILE A 105 3.10 0.16 -1.07
CA ILE A 105 4.18 -0.79 -0.77
C ILE A 105 4.04 -1.36 0.64
N LYS A 106 3.75 -0.49 1.62
CA LYS A 106 3.51 -0.91 3.01
C LYS A 106 2.33 -1.86 3.12
N ILE A 107 1.21 -1.55 2.45
CA ILE A 107 0.04 -2.42 2.38
C ILE A 107 0.44 -3.79 1.80
N MET A 108 1.11 -3.82 0.65
CA MET A 108 1.54 -5.07 0.01
C MET A 108 2.41 -5.92 0.94
N PHE A 109 3.43 -5.32 1.56
CA PHE A 109 4.32 -6.04 2.47
C PHE A 109 3.64 -6.50 3.75
N TYR A 110 2.77 -5.67 4.33
CA TYR A 110 2.01 -6.04 5.52
C TYR A 110 1.12 -7.24 5.24
N LEU A 111 0.41 -7.25 4.11
CA LEU A 111 -0.44 -8.38 3.72
C LEU A 111 0.39 -9.63 3.54
N LEU A 112 1.43 -9.55 2.72
CA LEU A 112 2.33 -10.68 2.49
C LEU A 112 2.91 -11.21 3.82
N GLY A 113 3.32 -10.33 4.73
CA GLY A 113 3.74 -10.70 6.07
C GLY A 113 2.65 -11.47 6.84
N ALA A 114 1.40 -11.02 6.78
CA ALA A 114 0.25 -11.66 7.46
C ALA A 114 -0.08 -13.06 6.93
N TYR A 115 0.36 -13.37 5.71
CA TYR A 115 0.29 -14.73 5.15
C TYR A 115 1.56 -15.56 5.42
N GLY A 116 2.46 -15.07 6.28
CA GLY A 116 3.67 -15.79 6.71
C GLY A 116 4.85 -15.65 5.75
N TYR A 117 4.81 -14.69 4.82
CA TYR A 117 5.93 -14.46 3.92
C TYR A 117 7.02 -13.69 4.66
N THR A 118 8.21 -14.29 4.73
CA THR A 118 9.42 -13.64 5.24
C THR A 118 10.32 -13.20 4.08
N TRP A 119 10.87 -12.00 4.17
CA TRP A 119 11.65 -11.40 3.09
C TRP A 119 13.10 -11.15 3.53
N ARG A 120 14.06 -11.48 2.67
CA ARG A 120 15.43 -10.97 2.81
C ARG A 120 15.48 -9.53 2.27
N PRO A 121 16.34 -8.64 2.80
CA PRO A 121 16.43 -7.24 2.37
C PRO A 121 16.60 -7.07 0.85
N GLU A 122 17.38 -7.94 0.20
CA GLU A 122 17.61 -7.88 -1.25
C GLU A 122 16.36 -8.22 -2.05
N ARG A 123 15.51 -9.11 -1.51
CA ARG A 123 14.24 -9.50 -2.14
C ARG A 123 13.17 -8.42 -1.96
N MET A 124 13.13 -7.78 -0.79
CA MET A 124 12.22 -6.64 -0.55
C MET A 124 12.44 -5.54 -1.59
N ARG A 125 13.71 -5.16 -1.82
CA ARG A 125 14.04 -4.12 -2.80
C ARG A 125 13.56 -4.45 -4.21
N LYS A 126 13.70 -5.69 -4.66
CA LYS A 126 13.20 -6.11 -5.99
C LYS A 126 11.68 -6.02 -6.10
N ILE A 127 10.97 -6.37 -5.02
CA ILE A 127 9.51 -6.26 -4.96
C ILE A 127 9.09 -4.80 -4.99
N GLU A 128 9.74 -3.93 -4.23
CA GLU A 128 9.49 -2.48 -4.28
C GLU A 128 9.70 -1.93 -5.69
N GLU A 129 10.81 -2.29 -6.33
CA GLU A 129 11.12 -1.88 -7.71
C GLU A 129 10.06 -2.37 -8.71
N GLY A 130 9.56 -3.61 -8.55
CA GLY A 130 8.46 -4.18 -9.33
C GLY A 130 7.15 -3.42 -9.14
N ILE A 131 6.71 -3.23 -7.89
CA ILE A 131 5.51 -2.46 -7.55
C ILE A 131 5.61 -1.04 -8.11
N PHE A 132 6.75 -0.36 -7.93
CA PHE A 132 6.93 0.98 -8.49
C PHE A 132 6.89 1.00 -10.03
N SER A 133 7.33 -0.07 -10.69
CA SER A 133 7.22 -0.22 -12.14
C SER A 133 5.75 -0.29 -12.55
N ASP A 134 4.96 -1.12 -11.88
CA ASP A 134 3.53 -1.30 -12.19
C ASP A 134 2.74 -0.02 -11.92
N LEU A 135 3.04 0.66 -10.79
CA LEU A 135 2.44 1.94 -10.43
C LEU A 135 2.69 3.03 -11.49
N ARG A 136 3.82 2.99 -12.21
CA ARG A 136 4.08 3.92 -13.32
C ARG A 136 3.15 3.65 -14.50
N GLY A 137 2.78 2.40 -14.74
CA GLY A 137 1.89 1.98 -15.82
C GLY A 137 0.41 2.36 -15.60
N LEU A 138 -0.01 2.60 -14.36
CA LEU A 138 -1.40 2.95 -14.04
C LEU A 138 -1.87 4.23 -14.73
N ARG A 139 -3.10 4.19 -15.29
CA ARG A 139 -3.67 5.26 -16.11
C ARG A 139 -4.12 6.44 -15.26
N GLN A 140 -3.74 7.63 -15.72
CA GLN A 140 -4.20 8.89 -15.15
C GLN A 140 -5.70 9.07 -15.40
N GLY A 141 -6.43 9.60 -14.42
CA GLY A 141 -7.88 9.80 -14.46
C GLY A 141 -8.73 8.56 -14.20
N LYS A 142 -8.11 7.37 -14.07
CA LYS A 142 -8.81 6.12 -13.74
C LYS A 142 -8.27 5.43 -12.50
N GLU A 143 -6.95 5.24 -12.44
CA GLU A 143 -6.27 4.52 -11.35
C GLU A 143 -5.42 5.46 -10.50
N ALA A 144 -5.02 6.61 -11.07
CA ALA A 144 -4.25 7.63 -10.39
C ALA A 144 -4.61 9.03 -10.90
N VAL A 145 -4.26 10.05 -10.12
CA VAL A 145 -4.19 11.45 -10.54
C VAL A 145 -2.72 11.85 -10.62
N LEU A 146 -2.35 12.60 -11.67
CA LEU A 146 -1.03 13.23 -11.75
C LEU A 146 -1.15 14.65 -11.22
N GLU A 147 -0.63 14.88 -10.01
CA GLU A 147 -0.65 16.18 -9.38
C GLU A 147 0.57 17.00 -9.80
N ASP A 148 0.35 18.27 -10.16
CA ASP A 148 1.42 19.22 -10.44
C ASP A 148 2.14 19.63 -9.16
N ALA A 149 3.39 20.09 -9.33
CA ALA A 149 4.21 20.50 -8.19
C ALA A 149 3.52 21.63 -7.40
N ARG A 150 3.52 21.50 -6.06
CA ARG A 150 2.87 22.44 -5.12
C ARG A 150 1.36 22.64 -5.34
N SER A 151 0.66 21.66 -5.91
CA SER A 151 -0.81 21.69 -5.91
C SER A 151 -1.36 21.74 -4.48
N GLU A 152 -2.57 22.24 -4.30
CA GLU A 152 -3.26 22.28 -3.00
C GLU A 152 -3.28 20.90 -2.33
N PHE A 153 -3.50 19.85 -3.14
CA PHE A 153 -3.54 18.48 -2.65
C PHE A 153 -2.15 17.99 -2.18
N LEU A 154 -1.09 18.21 -2.98
CA LEU A 154 0.27 17.85 -2.55
C LEU A 154 0.74 18.66 -1.34
N HIS A 155 0.34 19.92 -1.26
CA HIS A 155 0.65 20.76 -0.09
C HIS A 155 0.01 20.17 1.18
N TRP A 156 -1.27 19.80 1.10
CA TRP A 156 -1.96 19.16 2.21
C TRP A 156 -1.33 17.80 2.57
N LEU A 157 -1.05 16.94 1.59
CA LEU A 157 -0.40 15.65 1.82
C LEU A 157 0.99 15.80 2.48
N PHE A 158 1.75 16.81 2.09
CA PHE A 158 3.04 17.11 2.68
C PHE A 158 2.91 17.59 4.13
N HIS A 159 1.95 18.48 4.40
CA HIS A 159 1.67 18.95 5.77
C HIS A 159 1.23 17.81 6.68
N GLN A 160 0.44 16.87 6.15
CA GLN A 160 -0.01 15.67 6.84
C GLN A 160 1.05 14.56 6.91
N GLY A 161 2.26 14.77 6.39
CA GLY A 161 3.35 13.79 6.42
C GLY A 161 3.17 12.55 5.52
N CYS A 162 2.17 12.55 4.62
CA CYS A 162 1.92 11.44 3.70
C CYS A 162 2.98 11.34 2.59
N ILE A 163 3.58 12.47 2.21
CA ILE A 163 4.61 12.54 1.18
C ILE A 163 5.83 13.34 1.65
N ARG A 164 7.01 13.00 1.12
CA ARG A 164 8.28 13.67 1.48
C ARG A 164 8.62 14.87 0.61
N THR A 165 7.98 15.04 -0.54
CA THR A 165 8.25 16.14 -1.47
C THR A 165 6.96 16.61 -2.13
N GLN A 166 6.91 17.89 -2.53
CA GLN A 166 5.80 18.48 -3.29
C GLN A 166 6.13 18.58 -4.79
N LYS A 167 6.97 17.67 -5.30
CA LYS A 167 7.24 17.57 -6.74
C LYS A 167 6.04 16.96 -7.45
N LYS A 168 5.94 17.21 -8.76
CA LYS A 168 4.95 16.57 -9.63
C LYS A 168 5.02 15.05 -9.48
N GLN A 169 3.91 14.42 -9.09
CA GLN A 169 3.88 13.00 -8.78
C GLN A 169 2.48 12.40 -8.95
N LYS A 170 2.41 11.09 -9.15
CA LYS A 170 1.13 10.37 -9.15
C LYS A 170 0.69 10.13 -7.70
N VAL A 171 -0.59 10.38 -7.45
CA VAL A 171 -1.30 9.91 -6.26
C VAL A 171 -2.37 8.94 -6.74
N PHE A 172 -2.55 7.82 -6.05
CA PHE A 172 -3.37 6.71 -6.55
C PHE A 172 -4.74 6.75 -5.90
N TYR A 173 -5.77 6.38 -6.66
CA TYR A 173 -7.10 6.18 -6.07
C TYR A 173 -7.09 4.93 -5.21
N TRP A 174 -7.74 4.97 -4.05
CA TRP A 174 -7.87 3.82 -3.17
C TRP A 174 -8.54 2.64 -3.89
N SER A 175 -9.60 2.91 -4.65
CA SER A 175 -10.27 1.91 -5.50
C SER A 175 -9.36 1.35 -6.62
N GLY A 176 -8.35 2.11 -7.04
CA GLY A 176 -7.34 1.65 -7.99
C GLY A 176 -6.50 0.50 -7.46
N MET A 177 -6.41 0.34 -6.13
CA MET A 177 -5.72 -0.79 -5.50
C MET A 177 -6.34 -2.13 -5.86
N PHE A 178 -7.66 -2.19 -6.12
CA PHE A 178 -8.30 -3.42 -6.57
C PHE A 178 -7.80 -3.88 -7.94
N CYS A 179 -7.31 -2.99 -8.80
CA CYS A 179 -6.75 -3.37 -10.10
C CYS A 179 -5.38 -4.05 -9.93
N MET A 180 -4.55 -3.59 -8.98
CA MET A 180 -3.27 -4.24 -8.68
C MET A 180 -3.41 -5.66 -8.12
N LEU A 181 -4.63 -6.05 -7.73
CA LEU A 181 -4.95 -7.39 -7.25
C LEU A 181 -5.53 -8.31 -8.29
N LYS A 182 -5.90 -7.81 -9.47
CA LYS A 182 -6.46 -8.65 -10.53
C LYS A 182 -5.38 -9.36 -11.35
N GLU A 183 -4.13 -8.91 -11.21
CA GLU A 183 -2.95 -9.52 -11.83
C GLU A 183 -2.12 -10.34 -10.83
N VAL A 184 -2.65 -10.52 -9.61
CA VAL A 184 -2.12 -11.35 -8.53
C VAL A 184 -3.01 -12.57 -8.35
#